data_AF-W4RYI6-F1
#
_entry.id   AF-W4RYI6-F1
#
_cell.length_a   1.000
_cell.length_b   1.000
_cell.length_c   1.000
_cell.angle_alpha   90.00
_cell.angle_beta   90.00
_cell.angle_gamma   90.00
#
_symmetry.space_group_name_H-M   'P 1'
#
loop_
_entity.id
_entity.type
_entity.pdbx_description
1 polymer ?
#
loop_
_entity_poly.entity_id
_entity_poly.type
_entity_poly.pdbx_seq_one_letter_code
_entity_poly.pdbx_strand_id
1 'polypeptide(L)'
;MIADPAGGFFSRFGRPGDVLFNPFDRRSVDWSPFAEIRHDYDCQRIAKAAVPDGTGEGAEWHHYAQTLLGETLLALHQRGEHSVKRLLHYVSAADTKELGELLAGTPAAILTAKGNDKMLNNTRGIIATYLGVWRYLPTPARSPCVSGCRTKPARGGCSSPTATIKWGCCAGWSPRSWNLALSKA
;
A
#
# COMPACT_ATOMS: atom_id res chain seq x y z
N MET A 1 16.13 -15.64 -1.56
CA MET A 1 14.94 -15.69 -0.69
C MET A 1 14.58 -17.14 -0.48
N ILE A 2 14.25 -17.54 0.75
CA ILE A 2 13.89 -18.92 1.10
C ILE A 2 12.49 -18.87 1.72
N ALA A 3 11.55 -19.63 1.17
CA ALA A 3 10.29 -19.92 1.85
C ALA A 3 10.57 -21.02 2.88
N ASP A 4 10.49 -20.66 4.16
CA ASP A 4 10.90 -21.54 5.27
C ASP A 4 9.69 -21.85 6.19
N PRO A 5 8.86 -22.84 5.83
CA PRO A 5 7.80 -23.32 6.69
C PRO A 5 8.36 -23.70 8.07
N ALA A 6 7.70 -23.25 9.14
CA ALA A 6 8.10 -23.44 10.53
C ALA A 6 9.46 -22.82 10.96
N GLY A 7 10.15 -22.08 10.09
CA GLY A 7 11.37 -21.35 10.46
C GLY A 7 12.59 -22.24 10.74
N GLY A 8 12.54 -23.50 10.30
CA GLY A 8 13.59 -24.50 10.59
C GLY A 8 14.92 -24.15 9.93
N PHE A 9 14.88 -23.64 8.70
CA PHE A 9 16.08 -23.21 8.00
C PHE A 9 16.73 -22.00 8.69
N PHE A 10 15.93 -20.96 8.98
CA PHE A 10 16.42 -19.74 9.62
C PHE A 10 16.99 -20.03 11.02
N SER A 11 16.41 -20.99 11.76
CA SER A 11 16.93 -21.39 13.07
C SER A 11 18.34 -22.00 13.03
N ARG A 12 18.68 -22.70 11.95
CA ARG A 12 19.96 -23.42 11.80
C ARG A 12 21.02 -22.60 11.09
N PHE A 13 20.60 -21.79 10.12
CA PHE A 13 21.51 -21.14 9.18
C PHE A 13 21.44 -19.61 9.20
N GLY A 14 20.49 -19.03 9.94
CA GLY A 14 20.34 -17.58 10.06
C GLY A 14 21.57 -16.93 10.72
N ARG A 15 22.00 -15.81 10.16
CA ARG A 15 23.16 -15.02 10.60
C ARG A 15 22.74 -13.60 10.98
N PRO A 16 23.54 -12.89 11.80
CA PRO A 16 23.34 -11.47 12.01
C PRO A 16 23.34 -10.72 10.67
N GLY A 17 22.27 -9.97 10.42
CA GLY A 17 22.05 -9.24 9.16
C GLY A 17 21.04 -9.91 8.20
N ASP A 18 20.70 -11.19 8.40
CA ASP A 18 19.64 -11.83 7.63
C ASP A 18 18.26 -11.24 8.00
N VAL A 19 17.43 -11.03 6.98
CA VAL A 19 16.10 -10.45 7.12
C VAL A 19 15.07 -11.56 7.23
N LEU A 20 14.23 -11.48 8.26
CA LEU A 20 13.08 -12.33 8.47
C LEU A 20 11.80 -11.57 8.13
N PHE A 21 10.88 -12.22 7.42
CA PHE A 21 9.56 -11.69 7.14
C PHE A 21 8.48 -12.64 7.66
N ASN A 22 7.93 -12.32 8.83
CA ASN A 22 6.85 -13.06 9.48
C ASN A 22 6.10 -12.13 10.45
N PRO A 23 4.82 -11.79 10.20
CA PRO A 23 4.07 -10.84 11.02
C PRO A 23 3.86 -11.29 12.48
N PHE A 24 4.13 -12.56 12.81
CA PHE A 24 4.00 -13.12 14.15
C PHE A 24 5.34 -13.37 14.85
N ASP A 25 6.47 -13.05 14.20
CA ASP A 25 7.80 -13.15 14.80
C ASP A 25 8.33 -11.78 15.18
N ARG A 26 8.72 -11.60 16.45
CA ARG A 26 9.27 -10.35 16.98
C ARG A 26 10.56 -9.89 16.28
N ARG A 27 11.28 -10.80 15.62
CA ARG A 27 12.51 -10.51 14.87
C ARG A 27 12.23 -10.04 13.44
N SER A 28 10.99 -10.15 12.99
CA SER A 28 10.60 -9.76 11.64
C SER A 28 10.83 -8.28 11.42
N VAL A 29 11.18 -7.93 10.19
CA VAL A 29 11.12 -6.53 9.76
C VAL A 29 9.66 -6.08 9.64
N ASP A 30 9.44 -4.80 9.92
CA ASP A 30 8.19 -4.14 9.60
C ASP A 30 8.10 -3.95 8.08
N TRP A 31 6.97 -4.34 7.50
CA TRP A 31 6.72 -4.18 6.07
C TRP A 31 5.30 -3.67 5.82
N SER A 32 5.17 -2.90 4.74
CA SER A 32 3.90 -2.39 4.26
C SER A 32 3.91 -2.37 2.73
N PRO A 33 2.79 -2.68 2.05
CA PRO A 33 2.69 -2.55 0.59
C PRO A 33 3.01 -1.12 0.12
N PHE A 34 2.71 -0.09 0.91
CA PHE A 34 3.03 1.29 0.57
C PHE A 34 4.54 1.57 0.51
N ALA A 35 5.38 0.76 1.16
CA ALA A 35 6.84 0.91 1.12
C ALA A 35 7.44 0.49 -0.23
N GLU A 36 6.70 -0.29 -1.03
CA GLU A 36 7.14 -0.77 -2.33
C GLU A 36 6.80 0.20 -3.48
N ILE A 37 5.98 1.22 -3.24
CA ILE A 37 5.52 2.16 -4.26
C ILE A 37 6.61 3.19 -4.53
N ARG A 38 7.12 3.21 -5.77
CA ARG A 38 8.04 4.25 -6.28
C ARG A 38 7.38 5.12 -7.34
N HIS A 39 6.44 4.53 -8.07
CA HIS A 39 5.63 5.17 -9.10
C HIS A 39 4.18 4.68 -9.02
N ASP A 40 3.24 5.47 -9.51
CA ASP A 40 1.79 5.17 -9.47
C ASP A 40 1.46 3.77 -10.03
N TYR A 41 2.16 3.33 -11.09
CA TYR A 41 1.95 2.01 -11.70
C TYR A 41 2.35 0.83 -10.80
N ASP A 42 3.13 1.06 -9.74
CA ASP A 42 3.50 -0.01 -8.80
C ASP A 42 2.27 -0.48 -8.00
N CYS A 43 1.24 0.36 -7.83
CA CYS A 43 0.03 -0.01 -7.10
C CYS A 43 -0.67 -1.23 -7.72
N GLN A 44 -0.83 -1.23 -9.05
CA GLN A 44 -1.44 -2.35 -9.76
C GLN A 44 -0.54 -3.58 -9.77
N ARG A 45 0.79 -3.39 -9.82
CA ARG A 45 1.77 -4.47 -9.72
C ARG A 45 1.71 -5.17 -8.36
N ILE A 46 1.62 -4.39 -7.28
CA ILE A 46 1.45 -4.90 -5.91
C ILE A 46 0.12 -5.65 -5.80
N ALA A 47 -0.96 -5.09 -6.37
CA ALA A 47 -2.26 -5.74 -6.34
C ALA A 47 -2.25 -7.11 -7.04
N LYS A 48 -1.57 -7.22 -8.19
CA LYS A 48 -1.36 -8.48 -8.90
C LYS A 48 -0.47 -9.47 -8.16
N ALA A 49 0.48 -9.00 -7.36
CA ALA A 49 1.29 -9.87 -6.50
C ALA A 49 0.50 -10.38 -5.28
N ALA A 50 -0.44 -9.59 -4.77
CA ALA A 50 -1.26 -9.92 -3.61
C ALA A 50 -2.42 -10.87 -3.96
N VAL A 51 -3.08 -10.64 -5.10
CA VAL A 51 -4.21 -11.45 -5.58
C VAL A 51 -3.77 -12.18 -6.85
N PRO A 52 -3.58 -13.50 -6.82
CA PRO A 52 -3.13 -14.26 -7.98
C PRO A 52 -4.18 -14.23 -9.11
N ASP A 53 -3.73 -14.45 -10.34
CA ASP A 53 -4.62 -14.59 -11.49
C ASP A 53 -5.53 -15.82 -11.29
N GLY A 54 -6.84 -15.64 -11.50
CA GLY A 54 -7.80 -16.73 -11.41
C GLY A 54 -7.77 -17.64 -12.64
N THR A 55 -8.26 -18.86 -12.50
CA THR A 55 -8.31 -19.85 -13.59
C THR A 55 -9.71 -20.42 -13.73
N GLY A 56 -10.19 -20.59 -14.97
CA GLY A 56 -11.51 -21.17 -15.23
C GLY A 56 -12.67 -20.21 -14.93
N GLU A 57 -13.79 -20.77 -14.49
CA GLU A 57 -14.96 -19.99 -14.10
C GLU A 57 -14.65 -19.12 -12.88
N GLY A 58 -14.92 -17.82 -12.97
CA GLY A 58 -14.66 -16.86 -11.90
C GLY A 58 -13.30 -16.18 -11.94
N ALA A 59 -12.48 -16.42 -12.97
CA ALA A 59 -11.21 -15.74 -13.17
C ALA A 59 -11.36 -14.20 -13.26
N GLU A 60 -12.50 -13.73 -13.76
CA GLU A 60 -12.85 -12.31 -13.83
C GLU A 60 -12.92 -11.65 -12.44
N TRP A 61 -13.37 -12.38 -11.41
CA TRP A 61 -13.46 -11.84 -10.05
C TRP A 61 -12.09 -11.52 -9.46
N HIS A 62 -11.07 -12.27 -9.85
CA HIS A 62 -9.68 -11.98 -9.48
C HIS A 62 -9.20 -10.69 -10.15
N HIS A 63 -9.55 -10.47 -11.41
CA HIS A 63 -9.19 -9.24 -12.11
C HIS A 63 -9.89 -8.01 -11.49
N TYR A 64 -11.17 -8.12 -11.13
CA TYR A 64 -11.87 -7.05 -10.40
C TYR A 64 -11.26 -6.81 -9.02
N ALA A 65 -10.82 -7.86 -8.32
CA ALA A 65 -10.17 -7.74 -7.02
C ALA A 65 -8.81 -7.04 -7.11
N GLN A 66 -8.00 -7.41 -8.11
CA GLN A 66 -6.74 -6.73 -8.42
C GLN A 66 -6.98 -5.24 -8.74
N THR A 67 -7.99 -4.93 -9.56
CA THR A 67 -8.34 -3.55 -9.92
C THR A 67 -8.81 -2.75 -8.71
N LEU A 68 -9.73 -3.30 -7.90
CA LEU A 68 -10.19 -2.64 -6.68
C LEU A 68 -9.03 -2.36 -5.72
N LEU A 69 -8.17 -3.35 -5.48
CA LEU A 69 -7.02 -3.21 -4.59
C LEU A 69 -6.01 -2.18 -5.12
N GLY A 70 -5.68 -2.22 -6.40
CA GLY A 70 -4.72 -1.33 -7.04
C GLY A 70 -5.18 0.12 -7.05
N GLU A 71 -6.43 0.39 -7.43
CA GLU A 71 -6.99 1.75 -7.42
C GLU A 71 -7.15 2.29 -6.00
N THR A 72 -7.52 1.43 -5.02
CA THR A 72 -7.58 1.84 -3.61
C THR A 72 -6.19 2.18 -3.06
N LEU A 73 -5.17 1.36 -3.38
CA LEU A 73 -3.77 1.64 -3.03
C LEU A 73 -3.30 2.97 -3.62
N LEU A 74 -3.58 3.19 -4.91
CA LEU A 74 -3.19 4.41 -5.62
C LEU A 74 -3.85 5.65 -5.00
N ALA A 75 -5.17 5.59 -4.79
CA ALA A 75 -5.92 6.70 -4.21
C ALA A 75 -5.42 7.06 -2.80
N LEU A 76 -5.12 6.06 -1.96
CA LEU A 76 -4.55 6.28 -0.64
C LEU A 76 -3.11 6.81 -0.70
N HIS A 77 -2.28 6.29 -1.61
CA HIS A 77 -0.91 6.76 -1.81
C HIS A 77 -0.87 8.23 -2.25
N GLN A 78 -1.71 8.62 -3.21
CA GLN A 78 -1.81 10.00 -3.69
C GLN A 78 -2.34 10.96 -2.60
N ARG A 79 -3.12 10.45 -1.63
CA ARG A 79 -3.56 11.19 -0.44
C ARG A 79 -2.51 11.23 0.69
N GLY A 80 -1.38 10.53 0.55
CA GLY A 80 -0.36 10.37 1.58
C GLY A 80 -0.79 9.49 2.76
N GLU A 81 -1.86 8.71 2.60
CA GLU A 81 -2.46 7.87 3.65
C GLU A 81 -1.91 6.45 3.57
N HIS A 82 -0.73 6.23 4.16
CA HIS A 82 -0.03 4.93 4.09
C HIS A 82 -0.45 3.97 5.21
N SER A 83 -1.75 3.79 5.40
CA SER A 83 -2.31 2.93 6.44
C SER A 83 -2.93 1.66 5.86
N VAL A 84 -2.32 0.51 6.16
CA VAL A 84 -2.86 -0.80 5.76
C VAL A 84 -4.24 -1.03 6.36
N LYS A 85 -4.51 -0.53 7.57
CA LYS A 85 -5.84 -0.62 8.19
C LYS A 85 -6.90 0.12 7.39
N ARG A 86 -6.57 1.32 6.87
CA ARG A 86 -7.46 2.12 6.04
C ARG A 86 -7.66 1.51 4.66
N LEU A 87 -6.61 0.94 4.08
CA LEU A 87 -6.70 0.12 2.88
C LEU A 87 -7.70 -1.04 3.06
N LEU A 88 -7.52 -1.84 4.12
CA LEU A 88 -8.40 -2.97 4.44
C LEU A 88 -9.85 -2.52 4.71
N HIS A 89 -10.05 -1.38 5.36
CA HIS A 89 -11.36 -0.79 5.52
C HIS A 89 -12.04 -0.55 4.17
N TYR A 90 -11.40 0.13 3.23
CA TYR A 90 -11.99 0.42 1.92
C TYR A 90 -12.34 -0.84 1.12
N VAL A 91 -11.38 -1.78 1.04
CA VAL A 91 -11.56 -2.97 0.21
C VAL A 91 -12.48 -4.01 0.85
N SER A 92 -12.78 -3.95 2.15
CA SER A 92 -13.57 -4.99 2.82
C SER A 92 -14.84 -4.50 3.53
N ALA A 93 -14.89 -3.27 4.04
CA ALA A 93 -15.92 -2.83 4.98
C ALA A 93 -16.57 -1.48 4.67
N ALA A 94 -15.91 -0.59 3.93
CA ALA A 94 -16.46 0.71 3.58
C ALA A 94 -17.83 0.57 2.91
N ASP A 95 -18.74 1.47 3.23
CA ASP A 95 -20.01 1.52 2.52
C ASP A 95 -19.78 1.90 1.04
N THR A 96 -20.77 1.59 0.20
CA THR A 96 -20.65 1.79 -1.26
C THR A 96 -20.48 3.27 -1.61
N LYS A 97 -20.99 4.20 -0.79
CA LYS A 97 -20.87 5.64 -1.04
C LYS A 97 -19.45 6.12 -0.71
N GLU A 98 -18.92 5.78 0.46
CA GLU A 98 -17.55 6.11 0.89
C GLU A 98 -16.53 5.55 -0.10
N LEU A 99 -16.70 4.29 -0.52
CA LEU A 99 -15.83 3.67 -1.52
C LEU A 99 -15.99 4.32 -2.89
N GLY A 100 -17.23 4.66 -3.29
CA GLY A 100 -17.50 5.30 -4.58
C GLY A 100 -16.87 6.69 -4.69
N GLU A 101 -16.85 7.46 -3.60
CA GLU A 101 -16.14 8.74 -3.53
C GLU A 101 -14.62 8.58 -3.65
N LEU A 102 -14.05 7.49 -3.11
CA LEU A 102 -12.63 7.19 -3.26
C LEU A 102 -12.28 6.81 -4.72
N LEU A 103 -13.12 6.00 -5.36
CA LEU A 103 -12.86 5.40 -6.66
C LEU A 103 -13.39 6.22 -7.84
N ALA A 104 -13.99 7.39 -7.59
CA ALA A 104 -14.55 8.24 -8.63
C ALA A 104 -13.50 8.59 -9.70
N GLY A 105 -13.82 8.33 -10.97
CA GLY A 105 -12.92 8.58 -12.10
C GLY A 105 -11.87 7.49 -12.33
N THR A 106 -11.86 6.41 -11.53
CA THR A 106 -10.98 5.26 -11.72
C THR A 106 -11.69 4.13 -12.48
N PRO A 107 -10.96 3.17 -13.08
CA PRO A 107 -11.54 1.95 -13.64
C PRO A 107 -12.38 1.14 -12.64
N ALA A 108 -12.10 1.25 -11.33
CA ALA A 108 -12.83 0.53 -10.29
C ALA A 108 -14.19 1.17 -9.93
N ALA A 109 -14.51 2.37 -10.44
CA ALA A 109 -15.75 3.09 -10.13
C ALA A 109 -17.03 2.27 -10.44
N ILE A 110 -16.96 1.39 -11.45
CA ILE A 110 -18.07 0.51 -11.84
C ILE A 110 -18.51 -0.40 -10.68
N LEU A 111 -17.60 -0.80 -9.79
CA LEU A 111 -17.91 -1.66 -8.65
C LEU A 111 -18.85 -0.98 -7.65
N THR A 112 -18.84 0.35 -7.61
CA THR A 112 -19.66 1.15 -6.69
C THR A 112 -20.89 1.77 -7.37
N ALA A 113 -21.13 1.45 -8.65
CA ALA A 113 -22.29 1.95 -9.37
C ALA A 113 -23.60 1.35 -8.82
N LYS A 114 -24.69 2.11 -8.92
CA LYS A 114 -26.02 1.68 -8.46
C LYS A 114 -26.43 0.37 -9.15
N GLY A 115 -26.73 -0.65 -8.35
CA GLY A 115 -27.15 -1.98 -8.83
C GLY A 115 -26.02 -3.01 -8.96
N ASN A 116 -24.76 -2.62 -8.72
CA ASN A 116 -23.61 -3.51 -8.82
C ASN A 116 -23.19 -4.15 -7.48
N ASP A 117 -24.07 -4.17 -6.48
CA ASP A 117 -23.76 -4.70 -5.14
C ASP A 117 -23.27 -6.15 -5.16
N LYS A 118 -23.84 -6.99 -6.04
CA LYS A 118 -23.39 -8.38 -6.22
C LYS A 118 -21.94 -8.44 -6.73
N MET A 119 -21.60 -7.58 -7.69
CA MET A 119 -20.26 -7.50 -8.28
C MET A 119 -19.23 -7.08 -7.23
N LEU A 120 -19.55 -6.03 -6.45
CA LEU A 120 -18.72 -5.58 -5.35
C LEU A 120 -18.54 -6.67 -4.29
N ASN A 121 -19.63 -7.32 -3.87
CA ASN A 121 -19.56 -8.35 -2.83
C ASN A 121 -18.74 -9.57 -3.26
N ASN A 122 -18.87 -10.03 -4.50
CA ASN A 122 -18.04 -11.12 -5.05
C ASN A 122 -16.55 -10.71 -5.07
N THR A 123 -16.27 -9.48 -5.53
CA THR A 123 -14.91 -8.93 -5.57
C THR A 123 -14.30 -8.85 -4.18
N ARG A 124 -15.07 -8.39 -3.18
CA ARG A 124 -14.66 -8.35 -1.77
C ARG A 124 -14.40 -9.74 -1.19
N GLY A 125 -15.16 -10.75 -1.60
CA GLY A 125 -14.93 -12.15 -1.23
C GLY A 125 -13.55 -12.66 -1.66
N ILE A 126 -13.15 -12.37 -2.90
CA ILE A 126 -11.80 -12.70 -3.41
C ILE A 126 -10.73 -11.96 -2.62
N ILE A 127 -10.87 -10.64 -2.43
CA ILE A 127 -9.95 -9.81 -1.63
C ILE A 127 -9.76 -10.39 -0.23
N ALA A 128 -10.85 -10.73 0.46
CA ALA A 128 -10.80 -11.27 1.82
C ALA A 128 -10.02 -12.58 1.93
N THR A 129 -10.01 -13.39 0.87
CA THR A 129 -9.30 -14.68 0.82
C THR A 129 -7.79 -14.49 0.86
N TYR A 130 -7.26 -13.46 0.20
CA TYR A 130 -5.82 -13.24 0.06
C TYR A 130 -5.25 -12.21 1.05
N LEU A 131 -6.05 -11.20 1.42
CA LEU A 131 -5.58 -10.07 2.22
C LEU A 131 -5.80 -10.26 3.74
N GLY A 132 -6.38 -11.38 4.16
CA GLY A 132 -6.66 -11.64 5.58
C GLY A 132 -5.43 -11.50 6.49
N VAL A 133 -4.24 -11.86 6.01
CA VAL A 133 -2.98 -11.74 6.77
C VAL A 133 -2.48 -10.29 6.88
N TRP A 134 -2.90 -9.39 5.98
CA TRP A 134 -2.44 -8.00 5.98
C TRP A 134 -2.91 -7.22 7.22
N ARG A 135 -3.95 -7.70 7.91
CA ARG A 135 -4.42 -7.12 9.17
C ARG A 135 -3.37 -7.13 10.29
N TYR A 136 -2.38 -8.02 10.19
CA TYR A 136 -1.28 -8.16 11.14
C TYR A 136 -0.06 -7.34 10.75
N LEU A 137 -0.07 -6.68 9.58
CA LEU A 137 1.01 -5.80 9.19
C LEU A 137 1.00 -4.52 10.05
N PRO A 138 2.19 -4.04 10.45
CA PRO A 138 2.28 -2.80 11.19
C PRO A 138 1.77 -1.64 10.33
N THR A 139 1.12 -0.68 10.98
CA THR A 139 0.85 0.63 10.35
C THR A 139 2.12 1.46 10.54
N PRO A 140 2.87 1.80 9.48
CA PRO A 140 4.10 2.55 9.66
C PRO A 140 3.75 3.92 10.28
N ALA A 141 4.35 4.22 11.43
CA ALA A 141 4.26 5.54 12.06
C ALA A 141 5.15 6.52 11.28
N ARG A 142 4.69 6.95 10.10
CA ARG A 142 5.49 7.67 9.07
C ARG A 142 6.65 6.81 8.55
N SER A 143 6.76 6.67 7.24
CA SER A 143 7.95 6.08 6.65
C SER A 143 9.19 6.84 7.15
N PRO A 144 10.25 6.17 7.65
CA PRO A 144 11.54 6.85 7.67
C PRO A 144 11.85 7.11 6.20
N CYS A 145 12.05 8.37 5.83
CA CYS A 145 12.65 8.62 4.53
C CYS A 145 13.96 7.83 4.53
N VAL A 146 14.15 6.92 3.57
CA VAL A 146 15.44 6.29 3.34
C VAL A 146 16.33 7.37 2.74
N SER A 147 16.81 8.26 3.61
CA SER A 147 18.03 9.02 3.39
C SER A 147 19.14 8.25 4.11
N GLY A 148 20.24 8.04 3.39
CA GLY A 148 21.21 6.97 3.61
C GLY A 148 21.76 6.83 5.03
N CYS A 149 22.27 5.61 5.28
CA CYS A 149 23.22 5.25 6.33
C CYS A 149 23.64 6.40 7.24
N ARG A 150 22.95 6.59 8.36
CA ARG A 150 23.44 7.45 9.43
C ARG A 150 24.26 6.57 10.37
N THR A 151 25.57 6.58 10.19
CA THR A 151 26.50 6.12 11.24
C THR A 151 26.15 6.86 12.54
N LYS A 152 26.04 6.13 13.64
CA LYS A 152 25.85 6.73 14.97
C LYS A 152 27.02 7.70 15.23
N PRO A 153 26.79 8.98 15.58
CA PRO A 153 27.88 9.77 16.13
C PRO A 153 28.16 9.29 17.56
N ALA A 154 29.44 9.09 17.83
CA ALA A 154 29.99 8.77 19.14
C ALA A 154 29.64 9.85 20.17
N ARG A 155 29.58 9.45 21.44
CA ARG A 155 29.34 10.32 22.59
C ARG A 155 30.37 11.46 22.62
N GLY A 156 29.92 12.70 22.74
CA GLY A 156 30.79 13.84 23.04
C GLY A 156 30.06 15.18 23.13
N GLY A 157 30.15 15.81 24.31
CA GLY A 157 30.18 17.27 24.49
C GLY A 157 28.90 18.07 24.24
N CYS A 158 28.22 18.44 25.32
CA CYS A 158 27.20 19.48 25.35
C CYS A 158 27.88 20.86 25.51
N SER A 159 27.62 21.82 24.61
CA SER A 159 27.82 23.26 24.88
C SER A 159 27.01 24.16 23.92
N SER A 160 25.83 24.55 24.39
CA SER A 160 25.15 25.87 24.25
C SER A 160 24.70 26.43 22.88
N PRO A 161 23.71 27.37 22.87
CA PRO A 161 22.59 27.30 21.94
C PRO A 161 22.40 28.54 21.05
N THR A 162 22.37 28.39 19.73
CA THR A 162 21.61 29.30 18.84
C THR A 162 21.45 28.69 17.45
N ALA A 163 20.28 28.12 17.13
CA ALA A 163 19.85 27.90 15.75
C ALA A 163 18.35 27.63 15.70
N THR A 164 17.59 28.64 15.28
CA THR A 164 16.19 28.57 14.89
C THR A 164 15.99 27.48 13.83
N ILE A 165 15.26 26.41 14.18
CA ILE A 165 14.87 25.38 13.22
C ILE A 165 13.77 25.95 12.32
N LYS A 166 14.15 26.24 11.07
CA LYS A 166 13.25 26.61 9.98
C LYS A 166 12.55 25.33 9.50
N TRP A 167 11.24 25.22 9.75
CA TRP A 167 10.40 24.19 9.13
C TRP A 167 10.20 24.53 7.65
N GLY A 168 10.94 23.85 6.78
CA GLY A 168 10.73 23.89 5.33
C GLY A 168 9.80 22.76 4.89
N CYS A 169 8.49 22.95 5.04
CA CYS A 169 7.48 22.27 4.22
C CYS A 169 7.12 23.23 3.09
N CYS A 170 7.48 22.91 1.85
CA CYS A 170 6.97 23.44 0.57
C CYS A 170 7.82 22.76 -0.53
N ALA A 171 7.39 22.43 -1.74
CA ALA A 171 6.14 22.41 -2.50
C ALA A 171 6.61 21.90 -3.90
N GLY A 172 5.83 21.28 -4.78
CA GLY A 172 4.41 21.03 -4.79
C GLY A 172 4.02 20.33 -6.09
N TRP A 173 2.77 19.91 -6.17
CA TRP A 173 2.07 19.61 -7.40
C TRP A 173 0.65 20.17 -7.23
N SER A 174 0.28 21.13 -8.08
CA SER A 174 -1.04 21.77 -8.09
C SER A 174 -1.89 21.16 -9.21
N PRO A 175 -3.12 20.69 -8.95
CA PRO A 175 -4.00 20.12 -9.96
C PRO A 175 -4.85 21.21 -10.62
N ARG A 176 -4.39 21.82 -11.72
CA ARG A 176 -5.23 22.61 -12.65
C ARG A 176 -4.62 22.63 -14.04
N SER A 177 -5.14 21.83 -14.98
CA SER A 177 -5.31 22.14 -16.41
C SER A 177 -5.41 20.87 -17.26
N TRP A 178 -6.59 20.26 -17.31
CA TRP A 178 -6.98 19.41 -18.44
C TRP A 178 -8.34 19.91 -18.92
N ASN A 179 -8.32 20.93 -19.77
CA ASN A 179 -9.41 21.24 -20.70
C ASN A 179 -8.89 22.21 -21.78
N LEU A 180 -9.28 21.89 -23.03
CA LEU A 180 -9.10 22.63 -24.28
C LEU A 180 -7.71 22.63 -24.94
N ALA A 181 -7.51 21.71 -25.89
CA ALA A 181 -6.86 22.01 -27.17
C ALA A 181 -7.13 20.89 -28.21
N LEU A 182 -8.38 20.78 -28.68
CA LEU A 182 -8.67 20.19 -29.99
C LEU A 182 -9.72 21.07 -30.68
N SER A 183 -9.24 22.15 -31.31
CA SER A 183 -9.95 22.80 -32.41
C SER A 183 -8.93 23.58 -33.25
N LYS A 184 -8.88 23.24 -34.54
CA LYS A 184 -8.25 23.96 -35.67
C LYS A 184 -6.73 23.94 -35.77
N ALA A 185 -6.21 23.01 -36.57
CA ALA A 185 -5.56 23.28 -37.86
C ALA A 185 -5.37 21.96 -38.61
#